data_AF-A0A2R6JEF9-F1
#
_entry.id   AF-A0A2R6JEF9-F1
#
_cell.length_a   1.000
_cell.length_b   1.000
_cell.length_c   1.000
_cell.angle_alpha   90.00
_cell.angle_beta   90.00
_cell.angle_gamma   90.00
#
_symmetry.space_group_name_H-M   'P 1'
#
loop_
_entity.id
_entity.type
_entity.pdbx_description
1 polymer ?
#
loop_
_entity_poly.entity_id
_entity_poly.type
_entity_poly.pdbx_seq_one_letter_code
_entity_poly.pdbx_strand_id
1 'polypeptide(L)' 'MWPWGHLAVGYLLYSGLSRWRFDRLPGSVATLAVAFGTQFPDLVDKPLAWTVDVLASGRSLTHSLLTALVICA' A
#
# COMPACT_ATOMS: atom_id res chain seq x y z
N MET A 1 -4.63 -6.03 8.69
CA MET A 1 -5.87 -5.26 8.42
C MET A 1 -6.58 -5.96 7.28
N TRP A 2 -7.90 -5.86 7.18
CA TRP A 2 -8.59 -6.37 6.00
C TRP A 2 -8.17 -5.55 4.77
N PRO A 3 -8.03 -6.16 3.57
CA PRO A 3 -7.59 -5.49 2.34
C PRO A 3 -8.33 -4.16 2.06
N TRP A 4 -9.64 -4.18 2.30
CA TRP A 4 -10.54 -3.04 2.13
C TRP A 4 -10.20 -1.84 3.00
N GLY A 5 -9.59 -2.05 4.18
CA GLY A 5 -9.20 -0.97 5.08
C GLY A 5 -8.10 -0.09 4.50
N HIS A 6 -7.04 -0.69 3.96
CA HIS A 6 -5.95 0.05 3.31
C HIS A 6 -6.46 0.77 2.05
N LEU A 7 -7.32 0.10 1.27
CA LEU A 7 -7.89 0.69 0.07
C LEU A 7 -8.75 1.91 0.41
N ALA A 8 -9.66 1.80 1.40
CA ALA A 8 -10.54 2.89 1.80
C ALA A 8 -9.74 4.12 2.28
N VAL A 9 -8.76 3.91 3.17
CA VAL A 9 -7.92 4.99 3.67
C VAL A 9 -7.11 5.62 2.53
N GLY A 10 -6.48 4.81 1.67
CA GLY A 10 -5.72 5.30 0.53
C GLY A 10 -6.57 6.11 -0.45
N TYR A 11 -7.77 5.63 -0.77
CA TYR A 11 -8.70 6.33 -1.66
C TYR A 11 -9.17 7.67 -1.07
N LEU A 12 -9.53 7.70 0.22
CA LEU A 12 -9.97 8.93 0.88
C LEU A 12 -8.85 9.97 0.96
N LEU A 13 -7.63 9.55 1.32
CA LEU A 13 -6.45 10.43 1.35
C LEU A 13 -6.13 10.98 -0.05
N TYR A 14 -6.10 10.11 -1.07
CA TYR A 14 -5.84 10.55 -2.44
C TYR A 14 -6.94 11.49 -2.97
N SER A 15 -8.20 11.22 -2.62
CA SER A 15 -9.33 12.08 -3.00
C SER A 15 -9.27 13.44 -2.34
N GLY A 16 -9.00 13.48 -1.03
CA GLY A 16 -8.80 14.72 -0.29
C GLY A 16 -7.64 15.53 -0.86
N LEU A 17 -6.50 14.87 -1.12
CA LEU A 17 -5.32 15.52 -1.70
C LEU A 17 -5.60 16.05 -3.11
N SER A 18 -6.31 15.30 -3.95
CA SER A 18 -6.66 15.69 -5.32
C SER A 18 -7.49 16.97 -5.33
N ARG A 19 -8.47 17.06 -4.43
CA ARG A 19 -9.29 18.27 -4.27
C ARG A 19 -8.48 19.42 -3.69
N TRP A 20 -7.74 19.19 -2.61
CA TRP A 20 -6.99 20.23 -1.91
C TRP A 20 -5.90 20.86 -2.78
N ARG A 21 -5.17 20.05 -3.56
CA ARG A 21 -3.99 20.52 -4.30
C ARG A 21 -4.29 20.94 -5.74
N PHE A 22 -5.31 20.35 -6.36
CA PHE A 22 -5.57 20.48 -7.79
C PHE A 22 -7.02 20.83 -8.13
N ASP A 23 -7.89 21.02 -7.12
CA ASP A 23 -9.33 21.33 -7.27
C ASP A 23 -10.06 20.43 -8.28
N ARG A 24 -9.69 19.15 -8.31
CA ARG A 24 -10.22 18.17 -9.27
C ARG A 24 -10.53 16.83 -8.62
N LEU A 25 -11.37 16.07 -9.31
CA LEU A 25 -11.69 14.69 -8.95
C LEU A 25 -10.45 13.78 -9.14
N PRO A 26 -10.38 12.65 -8.41
CA PRO A 26 -9.33 11.65 -8.58
C PRO A 26 -9.31 11.12 -10.02
N GLY A 27 -8.15 11.20 -10.68
CA GLY A 27 -7.96 10.57 -11.99
C GLY A 27 -8.02 9.03 -11.89
N SER A 28 -8.57 8.37 -12.92
CA SER A 28 -8.78 6.92 -12.94
C SER A 28 -7.48 6.11 -12.81
N VAL A 29 -6.48 6.42 -13.63
CA VAL A 29 -5.17 5.72 -13.62
C VAL A 29 -4.48 5.85 -12.27
N ALA A 30 -4.44 7.05 -11.70
CA ALA A 30 -3.84 7.28 -10.40
C ALA A 30 -4.64 6.61 -9.27
N THR A 31 -5.97 6.54 -9.38
CA THR A 31 -6.80 5.80 -8.43
C THR A 31 -6.47 4.30 -8.46
N LEU A 32 -6.26 3.72 -9.64
CA LEU A 32 -5.79 2.33 -9.77
C LEU A 32 -4.40 2.16 -9.15
N ALA A 33 -3.47 3.08 -9.40
CA ALA A 33 -2.15 3.04 -8.80
C ALA A 33 -2.21 3.08 -7.26
N VAL A 34 -3.07 3.92 -6.68
CA VAL A 34 -3.33 3.96 -5.23
C VAL A 34 -3.93 2.64 -4.76
N ALA A 35 -4.92 2.10 -5.46
CA ALA A 35 -5.50 0.81 -5.12
C ALA A 35 -4.44 -0.29 -5.07
N PHE A 36 -3.61 -0.44 -6.11
CA PHE A 36 -2.51 -1.40 -6.12
C PHE A 36 -1.48 -1.11 -5.03
N GLY A 37 -1.04 0.14 -4.87
CA GLY A 37 -0.03 0.53 -3.89
C GLY A 37 -0.46 0.23 -2.44
N THR A 38 -1.74 0.43 -2.11
CA THR A 38 -2.27 0.11 -0.78
C THR A 38 -2.28 -1.38 -0.46
N GLN A 39 -2.36 -2.23 -1.50
CA GLN A 39 -2.38 -3.69 -1.34
C GLN A 39 -1.01 -4.32 -1.54
N PHE A 40 -0.08 -3.62 -2.19
CA PHE A 40 1.22 -4.15 -2.58
C PHE A 40 1.97 -4.85 -1.43
N PRO A 41 2.08 -4.27 -0.21
CA PRO A 41 2.80 -4.94 0.85
C PRO A 41 2.15 -6.26 1.28
N ASP A 42 0.82 -6.26 1.36
CA ASP A 42 0.03 -7.44 1.71
C ASP A 42 0.11 -8.53 0.61
N LEU A 43 0.15 -8.13 -0.66
CA LEU A 43 0.27 -9.05 -1.80
C LEU A 43 1.64 -9.75 -1.87
N VAL A 44 2.67 -9.19 -1.26
CA VAL A 44 4.01 -9.80 -1.22
C VAL A 44 4.22 -10.55 0.10
N ASP A 45 4.00 -9.89 1.23
CA ASP A 45 4.35 -10.46 2.53
C ASP A 45 3.45 -11.67 2.87
N LYS A 46 2.15 -11.63 2.52
CA LYS A 46 1.23 -12.70 2.91
C LYS A 46 1.48 -14.01 2.16
N PRO A 47 1.62 -14.06 0.83
CA PRO A 47 1.95 -15.33 0.15
C PRO A 47 3.29 -15.90 0.62
N LEU A 48 4.29 -15.04 0.82
CA LEU A 48 5.60 -15.44 1.32
C LEU A 48 5.56 -15.99 2.75
N ALA A 49 4.64 -15.52 3.58
CA ALA A 49 4.50 -15.98 4.96
C ALA A 49 3.51 -17.13 5.16
N TRP A 50 2.48 -17.26 4.32
CA TRP A 50 1.38 -18.21 4.55
C TRP A 50 1.34 -19.38 3.57
N THR A 51 1.93 -19.22 2.39
CA THR A 51 1.86 -20.24 1.32
C THR A 51 3.18 -21.00 1.18
N VAL A 52 4.30 -20.29 1.34
CA VAL A 52 5.64 -20.86 1.13
C VAL A 52 6.56 -20.76 2.36
N ASP A 53 6.06 -20.24 3.48
CA ASP A 53 6.76 -20.15 4.78
C ASP A 53 8.19 -19.57 4.73
N VAL A 54 8.44 -18.64 3.81
CA VAL A 54 9.73 -17.92 3.66
C VAL A 54 9.85 -16.80 4.70
N LEU A 55 8.74 -16.12 5.00
CA LEU A 55 8.70 -15.04 5.98
C LEU A 55 8.04 -15.50 7.28
N ALA A 56 8.63 -15.14 8.42
CA ALA A 56 8.08 -15.46 9.74
C ALA A 56 6.75 -14.74 10.05
N SER A 57 6.41 -13.69 9.30
CA SER A 57 5.20 -12.89 9.49
C SER A 57 4.71 -12.33 8.16
N GLY A 58 3.39 -12.36 7.95
CA GLY A 58 2.70 -11.75 6.80
C GLY A 58 2.66 -10.22 6.80
N ARG A 59 3.39 -9.58 7.73
CA ARG A 59 3.67 -8.14 7.75
C ARG A 59 5.12 -7.96 8.19
N SER A 60 6.05 -7.94 7.26
CA SER A 60 7.48 -7.88 7.55
C SER A 60 8.27 -7.15 6.45
N LEU A 61 8.59 -7.84 5.36
CA LEU A 61 9.55 -7.40 4.33
C LEU A 61 9.12 -6.10 3.65
N THR A 62 8.06 -6.13 2.85
CA THR A 62 7.62 -4.94 2.08
C THR A 62 7.03 -3.84 2.96
N HIS A 63 6.52 -4.20 4.15
CA HIS A 63 6.09 -3.23 5.15
C HIS A 63 7.24 -2.42 5.75
N SER A 64 8.46 -2.97 5.78
CA SER A 64 9.63 -2.33 6.39
C SER A 64 10.67 -1.87 5.36
N LEU A 65 10.55 -2.31 4.10
CA LEU A 65 11.55 -2.09 3.05
C LEU A 65 11.90 -0.62 2.83
N LEU A 66 10.90 0.28 2.81
CA LEU A 66 11.15 1.72 2.67
C LEU A 66 11.96 2.26 3.85
N THR A 67 11.60 1.89 5.08
CA THR A 67 12.33 2.30 6.29
C THR A 67 13.74 1.74 6.29
N ALA A 68 13.91 0.47 5.92
CA ALA A 68 15.20 -0.19 5.82
C ALA A 68 16.10 0.49 4.77
N LEU A 69 15.54 0.87 3.61
CA LEU A 69 16.27 1.61 2.58
C LEU A 69 16.80 2.94 3.11
N VAL A 70 15.97 3.70 3.83
CA VAL A 70 16.38 5.01 4.40
C VAL A 70 17.45 4.86 5.47
N ILE A 71 17.42 3.79 6.27
CA ILE A 71 18.38 3.58 7.37
C ILE A 71 19.71 3.00 6.88
N CYS A 72 19.69 2.17 5.82
CA CYS A 72 20.87 1.44 5.34
C CYS A 72 21.57 2.10 4.13
N ALA A 73 21.02 3.18 3.57
CA ALA A 73 21.64 3.97 2.49
C ALA A 73 22.52 5.09 3.04
#